data_AF-A0A6H1ZWF0-F1
#
_entry.id   AF-A0A6H1ZWF0-F1
#
_cell.length_a   1.000
_cell.length_b   1.000
_cell.length_c   1.000
_cell.angle_alpha   90.00
_cell.angle_beta   90.00
_cell.angle_gamma   90.00
#
_symmetry.space_group_name_H-M   'P 1'
#
loop_
_entity.id
_entity.type
_entity.pdbx_description
1 polymer ?
#
loop_
_entity_poly.entity_id
_entity_poly.type
_entity_poly.pdbx_seq_one_letter_code
_entity_poly.pdbx_strand_id
1 'polypeptide(L)'
;MTRLITIPYNSTIPALSELTIKSQFINHRYTIREIKLTYAINNNNTTQTKIFVSGDDELPITGEPEGTNVFAEYGQRNYITGDAETKSFSHNITVTEKGTWIKIYTKNIDDYTHSINALITIETDTE
;
A
#
# COMPACT_ATOMS: atom_id res chain seq x y z
N MET A 1 2.20 25.92 -0.47
CA MET A 1 3.23 25.39 0.46
C MET A 1 3.14 23.88 0.38
N THR A 2 4.24 23.13 0.33
CA THR A 2 4.10 21.66 0.34
C THR A 2 4.01 21.16 1.77
N ARG A 3 3.15 20.16 2.00
CA ARG A 3 2.94 19.53 3.31
C ARG A 3 3.17 18.03 3.20
N LEU A 4 3.97 17.48 4.11
CA LEU A 4 4.13 16.04 4.27
C LEU A 4 3.05 15.49 5.20
N ILE A 5 2.40 14.42 4.77
CA ILE A 5 1.37 13.71 5.53
C ILE A 5 1.69 12.23 5.46
N THR A 6 1.71 11.56 6.62
CA THR A 6 1.86 10.11 6.70
C THR A 6 0.50 9.48 6.98
N ILE A 7 0.11 8.55 6.12
CA ILE A 7 -1.13 7.78 6.23
C ILE A 7 -0.76 6.40 6.80
N PRO A 8 -1.14 6.12 8.06
CA PRO A 8 -0.90 4.83 8.66
C PRO A 8 -1.97 3.82 8.30
N TYR A 9 -1.54 2.58 8.14
CA TYR A 9 -2.39 1.41 7.95
C TYR A 9 -1.95 0.31 8.88
N ASN A 10 -2.91 -0.33 9.53
CA ASN A 10 -2.72 -1.51 10.34
C ASN A 10 -3.86 -2.46 10.05
N SER A 11 -3.54 -3.71 9.74
CA SER A 11 -4.53 -4.75 9.65
C SER A 11 -3.94 -6.13 9.90
N THR A 12 -4.84 -7.10 9.99
CA THR A 12 -4.50 -8.51 10.15
C THR A 12 -5.15 -9.28 9.01
N ILE A 13 -4.34 -10.09 8.32
CA ILE A 13 -4.77 -10.89 7.19
C ILE A 13 -4.81 -12.36 7.58
N PRO A 14 -5.98 -13.02 7.49
CA PRO A 14 -6.09 -14.46 7.77
C PRO A 14 -5.15 -15.31 6.91
N ALA A 15 -4.93 -16.55 7.36
CA ALA A 15 -4.25 -17.57 6.56
C ALA A 15 -4.95 -17.77 5.21
N LEU A 16 -4.15 -18.00 4.16
CA LEU A 16 -4.61 -18.31 2.80
C LEU A 16 -5.66 -17.33 2.23
N SER A 17 -5.56 -16.05 2.61
CA SER A 17 -6.54 -15.01 2.26
C SER A 17 -5.89 -13.81 1.59
N GLU A 18 -6.73 -12.94 1.06
CA GLU A 18 -6.35 -11.60 0.64
C GLU A 18 -7.16 -10.54 1.39
N LEU A 19 -6.64 -9.32 1.42
CA LEU A 19 -7.27 -8.16 2.04
C LEU A 19 -6.89 -6.90 1.29
N THR A 20 -7.88 -6.04 1.04
CA THR A 20 -7.66 -4.68 0.57
C THR A 20 -8.14 -3.67 1.60
N ILE A 21 -7.29 -2.69 1.90
CA ILE A 21 -7.62 -1.52 2.72
C ILE A 21 -7.31 -0.24 1.93
N LYS A 22 -7.95 0.88 2.26
CA LYS A 22 -7.78 2.16 1.54
C LYS A 22 -7.60 3.34 2.49
N SER A 23 -6.97 4.41 1.99
CA SER A 23 -6.89 5.71 2.65
C SER A 23 -8.28 6.36 2.79
N GLN A 24 -8.31 7.53 3.41
CA GLN A 24 -9.36 8.52 3.14
C GLN A 24 -9.24 9.06 1.70
N PHE A 25 -10.31 9.67 1.20
CA PHE A 25 -10.35 10.31 -0.11
C PHE A 25 -9.36 11.48 -0.19
N ILE A 26 -8.51 11.49 -1.22
CA ILE A 26 -7.51 12.53 -1.46
C ILE A 26 -7.95 13.35 -2.67
N ASN A 27 -8.51 14.54 -2.41
CA ASN A 27 -9.09 15.40 -3.45
C ASN A 27 -8.12 16.44 -4.02
N HIS A 28 -6.82 16.18 -3.98
CA HIS A 28 -5.78 17.06 -4.50
C HIS A 28 -4.63 16.22 -5.06
N ARG A 29 -3.72 16.86 -5.78
CA ARG A 29 -2.53 16.21 -6.33
C ARG A 29 -1.51 15.98 -5.22
N TYR A 30 -0.78 14.88 -5.31
CA TYR A 30 0.23 14.54 -4.33
C TYR A 30 1.35 13.71 -4.95
N THR A 31 2.47 13.63 -4.24
CA THR A 31 3.57 12.72 -4.58
C THR A 31 3.78 11.74 -3.44
N ILE A 32 3.78 10.44 -3.73
CA ILE A 32 4.19 9.42 -2.77
C ILE A 32 5.71 9.51 -2.61
N ARG A 33 6.16 9.88 -1.41
CA ARG A 33 7.58 10.11 -1.07
C ARG A 33 8.21 8.93 -0.37
N GLU A 34 7.46 8.24 0.49
CA GLU A 34 7.95 7.07 1.21
C GLU A 34 6.85 6.04 1.40
N ILE A 35 7.23 4.77 1.22
CA ILE A 35 6.42 3.61 1.61
C ILE A 35 7.25 2.81 2.60
N LYS A 36 6.73 2.63 3.81
CA LYS A 36 7.32 1.76 4.83
C LYS A 36 6.37 0.61 5.13
N LEU A 37 6.84 -0.62 4.99
CA LEU A 37 6.10 -1.85 5.27
C LEU A 37 6.80 -2.63 6.37
N THR A 38 6.06 -3.03 7.40
CA THR A 38 6.57 -3.85 8.50
C THR A 38 5.82 -5.18 8.52
N TYR A 39 6.60 -6.27 8.47
CA TYR A 39 6.10 -7.64 8.45
C TYR A 39 6.31 -8.30 9.82
N ALA A 40 5.36 -9.12 10.23
CA ALA A 40 5.47 -9.91 11.45
C ALA A 40 6.62 -10.92 11.38
N ILE A 41 7.04 -11.41 12.55
CA ILE A 41 8.02 -12.51 12.64
C ILE A 41 7.42 -13.80 12.10
N ASN A 42 8.24 -14.64 11.47
CA ASN A 42 7.85 -15.91 10.86
C ASN A 42 6.86 -15.75 9.70
N ASN A 43 6.88 -14.60 9.01
CA ASN A 43 6.14 -14.42 7.78
C ASN A 43 6.80 -15.19 6.64
N ASN A 44 8.10 -15.48 6.71
CA ASN A 44 8.82 -16.31 5.73
C ASN A 44 8.60 -15.87 4.26
N ASN A 45 8.38 -14.56 4.01
CA ASN A 45 8.04 -14.01 2.69
C ASN A 45 6.74 -14.54 2.05
N THR A 46 5.79 -15.04 2.84
CA THR A 46 4.49 -15.55 2.36
C THR A 46 3.42 -14.45 2.25
N THR A 47 3.64 -13.28 2.85
CA THR A 47 2.76 -12.12 2.68
C THR A 47 3.27 -11.22 1.55
N GLN A 48 2.45 -11.07 0.52
CA GLN A 48 2.71 -10.23 -0.64
C GLN A 48 1.89 -8.95 -0.56
N THR A 49 2.55 -7.80 -0.56
CA THR A 49 1.91 -6.49 -0.44
C THR A 49 2.09 -5.69 -1.71
N LYS A 50 0.99 -5.11 -2.19
CA LYS A 50 0.90 -4.22 -3.34
C LYS A 50 0.27 -2.91 -2.90
N ILE A 51 0.62 -1.82 -3.57
CA ILE A 51 0.03 -0.50 -3.33
C ILE A 51 -0.53 -0.02 -4.65
N PHE A 52 -1.76 0.48 -4.60
CA PHE A 52 -2.49 0.98 -5.74
C PHE A 52 -2.90 2.43 -5.50
N VAL A 53 -2.94 3.21 -6.57
CA VAL A 53 -3.64 4.49 -6.62
C VAL A 53 -4.86 4.30 -7.50
N SER A 54 -6.04 4.67 -6.99
CA SER A 54 -7.31 4.39 -7.66
C SER A 54 -8.28 5.56 -7.52
N GLY A 55 -9.04 5.87 -8.57
CA GLY A 55 -10.17 6.81 -8.52
C GLY A 55 -11.49 6.15 -8.11
N ASP A 56 -11.47 4.85 -7.82
CA ASP A 56 -12.64 4.09 -7.38
C ASP A 56 -12.65 3.92 -5.85
N ASP A 57 -13.83 4.05 -5.22
CA ASP A 57 -14.01 3.91 -3.78
C ASP A 57 -14.22 2.44 -3.36
N GLU A 58 -14.47 1.52 -4.28
CA GLU A 58 -14.78 0.14 -3.92
C GLU A 58 -13.58 -0.62 -3.32
N LEU A 59 -13.88 -1.49 -2.37
CA LEU A 59 -12.92 -2.44 -1.79
C LEU A 59 -13.33 -3.84 -2.22
N PRO A 60 -12.56 -4.49 -3.12
CA PRO A 60 -12.89 -5.86 -3.51
C PRO A 60 -12.79 -6.78 -2.31
N ILE A 61 -13.75 -7.71 -2.20
CA ILE A 61 -13.73 -8.79 -1.22
C ILE A 61 -12.66 -9.83 -1.62
N THR A 62 -12.46 -10.00 -2.93
CA THR A 62 -11.46 -10.89 -3.53
C THR A 62 -10.85 -10.25 -4.76
N GLY A 63 -9.57 -10.51 -5.01
CA GLY A 63 -8.78 -9.95 -6.09
C GLY A 63 -8.11 -8.62 -5.74
N GLU A 64 -7.25 -8.19 -6.67
CA GLU A 64 -6.60 -6.88 -6.60
C GLU A 64 -7.62 -5.76 -6.84
N PRO A 65 -7.51 -4.62 -6.17
CA PRO A 65 -8.35 -3.46 -6.46
C PRO A 65 -8.02 -2.87 -7.82
N GLU A 66 -8.99 -2.17 -8.40
CA GLU A 66 -8.74 -1.36 -9.59
C GLU A 66 -7.75 -0.24 -9.30
N GLY A 67 -6.97 0.15 -10.31
CA GLY A 67 -6.06 1.29 -10.27
C GLY A 67 -4.65 0.95 -10.74
N THR A 68 -3.74 1.89 -10.49
CA THR A 68 -2.34 1.79 -10.90
C THR A 68 -1.50 1.24 -9.76
N ASN A 69 -0.87 0.08 -9.97
CA ASN A 69 0.07 -0.49 -9.01
C ASN A 69 1.38 0.31 -9.02
N VAL A 70 1.69 0.89 -7.87
CA VAL A 70 2.83 1.77 -7.62
C VAL A 70 4.18 1.08 -7.84
N PHE A 71 4.26 -0.25 -7.72
CA PHE A 71 5.48 -1.02 -7.95
C PHE A 71 5.64 -1.53 -9.38
N ALA A 72 4.61 -1.43 -10.22
CA ALA A 72 4.63 -2.03 -11.56
C ALA A 72 5.44 -1.24 -12.61
N GLU A 73 5.73 0.04 -12.36
CA GLU A 73 6.34 0.92 -13.38
C GLU A 73 7.80 0.55 -13.70
N TYR A 74 8.60 0.23 -12.68
CA TYR A 74 10.04 -0.11 -12.85
C TYR A 74 10.49 -1.35 -12.05
N GLY A 75 9.58 -2.00 -11.32
CA GLY A 75 9.89 -3.17 -10.52
C GLY A 75 10.01 -4.45 -11.35
N GLN A 76 11.01 -5.28 -11.06
CA GLN A 76 11.03 -6.68 -11.54
C GLN A 76 9.88 -7.51 -10.98
N ARG A 77 9.28 -7.04 -9.87
CA ARG A 77 8.07 -7.56 -9.25
C ARG A 77 7.16 -6.38 -8.92
N ASN A 78 5.86 -6.59 -9.03
CA ASN A 78 4.84 -5.59 -8.71
C ASN A 78 4.31 -5.73 -7.26
N TYR A 79 5.07 -6.39 -6.37
CA TYR A 79 4.73 -6.62 -4.98
C TYR A 79 5.99 -6.70 -4.11
N ILE A 80 5.83 -6.48 -2.81
CA ILE A 80 6.87 -6.61 -1.79
C ILE A 80 6.51 -7.77 -0.84
N THR A 81 7.51 -8.52 -0.41
CA THR A 81 7.41 -9.51 0.67
C THR A 81 8.41 -9.16 1.76
N GLY A 82 8.28 -9.75 2.95
CA GLY A 82 9.31 -9.66 3.98
C GLY A 82 9.15 -10.73 5.07
N ASP A 83 10.11 -10.78 5.99
CA ASP A 83 10.07 -11.63 7.18
C ASP A 83 10.77 -10.95 8.36
N ALA A 84 10.03 -10.75 9.46
CA ALA A 84 10.53 -10.11 10.69
C ALA A 84 11.25 -8.77 10.48
N GLU A 85 10.89 -8.02 9.45
CA GLU A 85 11.64 -6.86 8.99
C GLU A 85 10.74 -5.68 8.62
N THR A 86 11.35 -4.49 8.62
CA THR A 86 10.75 -3.29 8.06
C THR A 86 11.49 -2.89 6.79
N LYS A 87 10.75 -2.76 5.69
CA LYS A 87 11.27 -2.27 4.42
C LYS A 87 10.78 -0.84 4.21
N SER A 88 11.71 0.08 3.97
CA SER A 88 11.41 1.46 3.61
C SER A 88 11.87 1.73 2.18
N PHE A 89 11.00 2.32 1.39
CA PHE A 89 11.27 2.67 0.01
C PHE A 89 10.99 4.14 -0.22
N SER A 90 12.04 4.90 -0.50
CA SER A 90 11.90 6.27 -1.00
C SER A 90 11.45 6.22 -2.45
N HIS A 91 10.33 6.87 -2.74
CA HIS A 91 9.74 6.95 -4.07
C HIS A 91 9.48 8.42 -4.44
N ASN A 92 9.29 8.68 -5.73
CA ASN A 92 8.86 9.98 -6.24
C ASN A 92 7.76 9.77 -7.26
N ILE A 93 6.63 9.20 -6.82
CA ILE A 93 5.52 8.84 -7.69
C ILE A 93 4.47 9.93 -7.60
N THR A 94 4.36 10.74 -8.65
CA THR A 94 3.43 11.87 -8.71
C THR A 94 2.08 11.42 -9.23
N VAL A 95 1.05 11.62 -8.40
CA VAL A 95 -0.36 11.42 -8.75
C VAL A 95 -0.94 12.77 -9.16
N THR A 96 -1.15 12.94 -10.46
CA THR A 96 -1.66 14.19 -11.06
C THR A 96 -3.20 14.26 -11.08
N GLU A 97 -3.85 13.11 -10.91
CA GLU A 97 -5.29 12.96 -10.79
C GLU A 97 -5.76 13.38 -9.40
N LYS A 98 -6.83 14.18 -9.36
CA LYS A 98 -7.52 14.51 -8.11
C LYS A 98 -8.59 13.46 -7.84
N GLY A 99 -8.94 13.29 -6.57
CA GLY A 99 -10.04 12.43 -6.16
C GLY A 99 -9.66 10.96 -6.23
N THR A 100 -8.59 10.61 -5.53
CA THR A 100 -8.07 9.25 -5.51
C THR A 100 -7.99 8.70 -4.09
N TRP A 101 -7.87 7.38 -4.00
CA TRP A 101 -7.54 6.63 -2.81
C TRP A 101 -6.22 5.90 -3.03
N ILE A 102 -5.42 5.81 -1.97
CA ILE A 102 -4.31 4.89 -1.92
C ILE A 102 -4.83 3.59 -1.31
N LYS A 103 -4.76 2.50 -2.06
CA LYS A 103 -5.20 1.17 -1.62
C LYS A 103 -4.00 0.28 -1.36
N ILE A 104 -4.04 -0.48 -0.28
CA ILE A 104 -3.05 -1.52 0.02
C ILE A 104 -3.74 -2.86 -0.13
N TYR A 105 -3.25 -3.64 -1.08
CA TYR A 105 -3.67 -5.03 -1.27
C TYR A 105 -2.60 -5.94 -0.69
N THR A 106 -3.03 -6.87 0.15
CA THR A 106 -2.15 -7.85 0.77
C THR A 106 -2.70 -9.24 0.50
N LYS A 107 -1.84 -10.16 0.11
CA LYS A 107 -2.16 -11.57 -0.06
C LYS A 107 -1.28 -12.40 0.85
N ASN A 108 -1.89 -13.20 1.71
CA ASN A 108 -1.22 -14.13 2.59
C ASN A 108 -1.33 -15.54 2.03
N ILE A 109 -0.20 -16.11 1.60
CA ILE A 109 -0.15 -17.50 1.10
C ILE A 109 0.32 -18.48 2.18
N ASP A 110 0.42 -18.03 3.43
CA ASP A 110 0.73 -18.86 4.59
C ASP A 110 -0.51 -19.55 5.17
N ASP A 111 -0.27 -20.59 5.97
CA ASP A 111 -1.26 -21.29 6.78
C ASP A 111 -1.57 -20.57 8.11
N TYR A 112 -0.85 -19.48 8.40
CA TYR A 112 -1.03 -18.68 9.60
C TYR A 112 -1.49 -17.25 9.29
N THR A 113 -2.27 -16.70 10.20
CA THR A 113 -2.69 -15.29 10.18
C THR A 113 -1.50 -14.38 10.48
N HIS A 114 -1.32 -13.32 9.69
CA HIS A 114 -0.24 -12.35 9.84
C HIS A 114 -0.77 -10.93 10.02
N SER A 115 -0.06 -10.10 10.79
CA SER A 115 -0.33 -8.67 10.85
C SER A 115 0.56 -7.91 9.86
N ILE A 116 -0.03 -6.91 9.21
CA ILE A 116 0.69 -6.00 8.33
C ILE A 116 0.51 -4.56 8.79
N ASN A 117 1.63 -3.85 8.84
CA ASN A 117 1.65 -2.41 9.08
C ASN A 117 2.28 -1.71 7.89
N ALA A 118 1.64 -0.63 7.44
CA ALA A 118 2.17 0.20 6.39
C ALA A 118 2.06 1.67 6.76
N LEU A 119 3.10 2.44 6.46
CA LEU A 119 3.09 3.89 6.56
C LEU A 119 3.40 4.43 5.16
N ILE A 120 2.49 5.24 4.62
CA ILE A 120 2.69 5.87 3.32
C ILE A 120 2.78 7.38 3.54
N THR A 121 3.94 7.95 3.24
CA THR A 121 4.17 9.39 3.32
C THR A 121 3.95 10.01 1.95
N ILE A 122 2.99 10.94 1.89
CA ILE A 122 2.70 11.74 0.71
C ILE A 122 3.11 13.19 0.95
N GLU A 123 3.52 13.85 -0.12
CA GLU A 123 3.66 15.30 -0.18
C GLU A 123 2.49 15.89 -0.97
N THR A 124 1.79 16.82 -0.36
CA THR A 124 0.60 17.46 -0.93
C THR A 124 0.88 18.92 -1.21
N ASP A 125 0.44 19.43 -2.35
CA ASP A 125 0.38 20.87 -2.59
C ASP A 125 -0.80 21.44 -1.80
N THR A 126 -0.55 22.32 -0.83
CA THR A 126 -1.65 23.07 -0.20
C THR A 126 -2.13 24.10 -1.24
N GLU A 127 -3.35 23.90 -1.76
CA GLU A 127 -4.11 24.99 -2.42
C GLU A 127 -4.44 26.09 -1.40
#